data_AF-A0A7S2EPY4-F1
#
_entry.id   AF-A0A7S2EPY4-F1
#
_cell.length_a   1.000
_cell.length_b   1.000
_cell.length_c   1.000
_cell.angle_alpha   90.00
_cell.angle_beta   90.00
_cell.angle_gamma   90.00
#
_symmetry.space_group_name_H-M   'P 1'
#
loop_
_entity.id
_entity.type
_entity.pdbx_description
1 polymer ?
#
loop_
_entity_poly.entity_id
_entity_poly.type
_entity_poly.pdbx_seq_one_letter_code
_entity_poly.pdbx_strand_id
1 'polypeptide(L)'
;ARAVDTFIHRAGRTARGVGEKAVGTSLSLVSPSEELTHRKICEAIRGSTTRSLSEATLDSKLLSEAQVRVALASKIVACEEIQSRASKSNAWFVQAAADADLDLEEDLLDRGLMDGCKRDRQKLIGAAQAKSQLQELLAKPMRKQKFGKFLSGVGLTKSIEAEQEVAPFVVRKNPAKRRKKNIQNR
;
A
#
# COMPACT_ATOMS: atom_id res chain seq x y z
N ALA A 1 -2.10 -10.93 18.20
CA ALA A 1 -3.45 -11.30 18.68
C ALA A 1 -3.32 -11.81 20.11
N ARG A 2 -4.31 -11.57 20.98
CA ARG A 2 -4.20 -11.93 22.41
C ARG A 2 -4.86 -13.27 22.78
N ALA A 3 -5.56 -13.90 21.85
CA ALA A 3 -6.20 -15.20 22.02
C ALA A 3 -5.98 -16.06 20.77
N VAL A 4 -6.01 -17.39 20.98
CA VAL A 4 -5.77 -18.41 19.94
C VAL A 4 -6.82 -18.31 18.83
N ASP A 5 -8.11 -18.29 19.18
CA ASP A 5 -9.21 -18.25 18.20
C ASP A 5 -9.12 -17.00 17.33
N THR A 6 -8.83 -15.85 17.94
CA THR A 6 -8.65 -14.59 17.21
C THR A 6 -7.48 -14.69 16.23
N PHE A 7 -6.38 -15.34 16.61
CA PHE A 7 -5.26 -15.55 15.72
C PHE A 7 -5.66 -16.41 14.52
N ILE A 8 -6.31 -17.56 14.76
CA ILE A 8 -6.76 -18.49 13.72
C ILE A 8 -7.72 -17.78 12.75
N HIS A 9 -8.72 -17.07 13.26
CA HIS A 9 -9.66 -16.34 12.41
C HIS A 9 -9.01 -15.27 11.53
N ARG A 10 -7.92 -14.64 12.00
CA ARG A 10 -7.20 -13.62 11.23
C ARG A 10 -6.25 -14.27 10.22
N ALA A 11 -5.44 -15.23 10.65
CA ALA A 11 -4.47 -15.93 9.81
C ALA A 11 -5.16 -16.76 8.72
N GLY A 12 -6.30 -17.36 9.04
CA GLY A 12 -7.15 -18.12 8.11
C GLY A 12 -7.83 -17.26 7.03
N ARG A 13 -7.65 -15.93 7.04
CA ARG A 13 -8.09 -15.07 5.90
C ARG A 13 -7.10 -15.06 4.74
N THR A 14 -5.93 -15.67 4.89
CA THR A 14 -4.90 -15.80 3.84
C THR A 14 -5.16 -17.04 2.96
N ALA A 15 -4.38 -17.24 1.88
CA ALA A 15 -4.50 -18.38 0.97
C ALA A 15 -5.91 -18.65 0.41
N ARG A 16 -6.71 -17.59 0.16
CA ARG A 16 -8.06 -17.70 -0.41
C ARG A 16 -7.98 -18.04 -1.90
N GLY A 17 -7.88 -19.32 -2.23
CA GLY A 17 -7.89 -19.86 -3.59
C GLY A 17 -8.07 -21.38 -3.58
N VAL A 18 -8.47 -21.95 -4.72
CA VAL A 18 -8.59 -23.40 -4.89
C VAL A 18 -7.33 -23.92 -5.60
N GLY A 19 -6.69 -24.93 -5.03
CA GLY A 19 -5.54 -25.63 -5.61
C GLY A 19 -4.19 -25.29 -4.98
N GLU A 20 -3.17 -26.05 -5.36
CA GLU A 20 -1.81 -26.06 -4.78
C GLU A 20 -1.06 -24.72 -4.88
N LYS A 21 -1.56 -23.77 -5.69
CA LYS A 21 -0.94 -22.45 -5.90
C LYS A 21 -1.38 -21.39 -4.88
N ALA A 22 -2.31 -21.70 -3.98
CA ALA A 22 -2.76 -20.77 -2.96
C ALA A 22 -1.76 -20.72 -1.79
N VAL A 23 -0.78 -19.82 -1.89
CA VAL A 23 0.17 -19.54 -0.79
C VAL A 23 -0.35 -18.36 0.04
N GLY A 24 -0.41 -18.53 1.36
CA GLY A 24 -0.80 -17.50 2.31
C GLY A 24 0.27 -17.33 3.40
N THR A 25 0.54 -16.08 3.75
CA THR A 25 1.53 -15.75 4.79
C THR A 25 0.88 -14.89 5.86
N SER A 26 1.11 -15.21 7.12
CA SER A 26 0.72 -14.42 8.28
C SER A 26 1.97 -14.00 9.06
N LEU A 27 2.06 -12.71 9.42
CA LEU A 27 3.16 -12.15 10.22
C LEU A 27 2.60 -11.63 11.54
N SER A 28 3.28 -11.94 12.65
CA SER A 28 2.93 -11.41 13.98
C SER A 28 4.01 -10.47 14.48
N LEU A 29 3.61 -9.26 14.83
CA LEU A 29 4.43 -8.30 15.58
C LEU A 29 4.10 -8.48 17.06
N VAL A 30 5.11 -8.75 17.89
CA VAL A 30 4.94 -9.10 19.30
C VAL A 30 5.82 -8.17 20.13
N SER A 31 5.19 -7.39 21.03
CA SER A 31 5.95 -6.60 22.01
C SER A 31 6.42 -7.50 23.17
N PRO A 32 7.45 -7.10 23.94
CA PRO A 32 7.91 -7.87 25.09
C PRO A 32 6.79 -8.19 26.09
N SER A 33 5.86 -7.24 26.29
CA SER A 33 4.69 -7.42 27.17
C SER A 33 3.68 -8.47 26.68
N GLU A 34 3.70 -8.82 25.40
CA GLU A 34 2.75 -9.76 24.79
C GLU A 34 3.37 -11.14 24.53
N GLU A 35 4.66 -11.32 24.83
CA GLU A 35 5.42 -12.52 24.50
C GLU A 35 4.82 -13.79 25.13
N LEU A 36 4.48 -13.76 26.42
CA LEU A 36 3.88 -14.90 27.11
C LEU A 36 2.54 -15.33 26.49
N THR A 37 1.75 -14.34 26.05
CA THR A 37 0.45 -14.59 25.40
C THR A 37 0.65 -15.18 24.01
N HIS A 38 1.59 -14.62 23.25
CA HIS A 38 1.95 -15.13 21.92
C HIS A 38 2.50 -16.57 22.00
N ARG A 39 3.28 -16.89 23.03
CA ARG A 39 3.81 -18.24 23.27
C ARG A 39 2.70 -19.30 23.40
N LYS A 40 1.63 -18.99 24.13
CA LYS A 40 0.44 -19.87 24.25
C LYS A 40 -0.22 -20.10 22.90
N ILE A 41 -0.25 -19.08 22.03
CA ILE A 41 -0.77 -19.20 20.66
C ILE A 41 0.13 -20.13 19.84
N CYS A 42 1.45 -19.97 19.92
CA CYS A 42 2.40 -20.86 19.24
C CYS A 42 2.24 -22.32 19.69
N GLU A 43 2.16 -22.56 21.00
CA GLU A 43 2.00 -23.91 21.58
C GLU A 43 0.66 -24.55 21.14
N ALA A 44 -0.42 -23.78 21.08
CA ALA A 44 -1.72 -24.28 20.60
C ALA A 44 -1.70 -24.68 19.12
N ILE A 45 -0.89 -24.02 18.29
CA ILE A 45 -0.84 -24.26 16.84
C ILE A 45 0.22 -25.30 16.46
N ARG A 46 1.38 -25.27 17.11
CA ARG A 46 2.56 -26.10 16.77
C ARG A 46 2.77 -27.26 17.75
N GLY A 47 1.92 -27.39 18.77
CA GLY A 47 2.07 -28.34 19.85
C GLY A 47 3.03 -27.86 20.95
N SER A 48 3.01 -28.56 22.09
CA SER A 48 3.75 -28.17 23.31
C SER A 48 5.28 -28.15 23.15
N THR A 49 5.81 -28.83 22.13
CA THR A 49 7.25 -28.88 21.85
C THR A 49 7.79 -27.60 21.22
N THR A 50 6.94 -26.78 20.57
CA THR A 50 7.38 -25.60 19.82
C THR A 50 6.71 -24.33 20.35
N ARG A 51 7.52 -23.47 20.98
CA ARG A 51 7.05 -22.25 21.65
C ARG A 51 7.09 -20.98 20.82
N SER A 52 7.57 -21.04 19.58
CA SER A 52 7.69 -19.90 18.67
C SER A 52 7.26 -20.24 17.26
N LEU A 53 6.82 -19.23 16.51
CA LEU A 53 6.72 -19.28 15.05
C LEU A 53 8.10 -19.02 14.42
N SER A 54 8.27 -19.30 13.13
CA SER A 54 9.51 -18.95 12.43
C SER A 54 9.73 -17.44 12.51
N GLU A 55 10.92 -17.03 12.92
CA GLU A 55 11.28 -15.62 12.97
C GLU A 55 11.40 -15.06 11.56
N ALA A 56 10.76 -13.92 11.32
CA ALA A 56 10.94 -13.17 10.08
C ALA A 56 12.21 -12.33 10.21
N THR A 57 13.27 -12.73 9.51
CA THR A 57 14.51 -11.94 9.45
C THR A 57 14.30 -10.72 8.54
N LEU A 58 14.14 -9.55 9.15
CA LEU A 58 14.01 -8.29 8.43
C LEU A 58 15.38 -7.63 8.26
N ASP A 59 15.76 -7.35 7.02
CA ASP A 59 16.95 -6.56 6.73
C ASP A 59 16.66 -5.07 6.99
N SER A 60 17.42 -4.44 7.87
CA SER A 60 17.19 -3.05 8.28
C SER A 60 17.35 -2.05 7.13
N LYS A 61 18.16 -2.37 6.12
CA LYS A 61 18.37 -1.49 4.95
C LYS A 61 17.21 -1.62 3.97
N LEU A 62 16.71 -2.84 3.73
CA LEU A 62 15.48 -3.02 2.98
C LEU A 62 14.29 -2.34 3.67
N LEU A 63 14.21 -2.43 5.00
CA LEU A 63 13.18 -1.75 5.77
C LEU A 63 13.26 -0.22 5.61
N SER A 64 14.46 0.35 5.68
CA SER A 64 14.65 1.79 5.48
C SER A 64 14.24 2.24 4.07
N GLU A 65 14.60 1.48 3.03
CA GLU A 65 14.17 1.77 1.66
C GLU A 65 12.65 1.67 1.48
N ALA A 66 12.03 0.66 2.11
CA ALA A 66 10.58 0.50 2.10
C ALA A 66 9.88 1.66 2.82
N GLN A 67 10.40 2.12 3.96
CA GLN A 67 9.85 3.25 4.70
C GLN A 67 9.81 4.53 3.86
N VAL A 68 10.85 4.82 3.08
CA VAL A 68 10.86 5.97 2.17
C VAL A 68 9.74 5.86 1.13
N ARG A 69 9.58 4.69 0.51
CA ARG A 69 8.52 4.44 -0.48
C ARG A 69 7.13 4.57 0.16
N VAL A 70 6.91 3.99 1.34
CA VAL A 70 5.66 4.06 2.08
C VAL A 70 5.32 5.51 2.46
N ALA A 71 6.29 6.30 2.91
CA ALA A 71 6.06 7.70 3.25
C ALA A 71 5.57 8.53 2.04
N LEU A 72 6.13 8.28 0.85
CA LEU A 72 5.65 8.90 -0.39
C LEU A 72 4.25 8.42 -0.76
N ALA A 73 4.01 7.11 -0.68
CA ALA A 73 2.70 6.51 -0.95
C ALA A 73 1.61 7.08 -0.02
N SER A 74 1.89 7.21 1.28
CA SER A 74 0.95 7.77 2.25
C SER A 74 0.57 9.23 1.94
N LYS A 75 1.51 10.05 1.43
CA LYS A 75 1.20 11.41 0.98
C LYS A 75 0.23 11.42 -0.21
N ILE A 76 0.41 10.47 -1.14
CA ILE A 76 -0.47 10.31 -2.29
C ILE A 76 -1.86 9.87 -1.83
N VAL A 77 -1.94 8.81 -1.02
CA VAL A 77 -3.21 8.25 -0.52
C VAL A 77 -3.99 9.31 0.26
N ALA A 78 -3.36 10.04 1.18
CA ALA A 78 -4.05 11.08 1.95
C ALA A 78 -4.66 12.18 1.04
N CYS A 79 -3.97 12.53 -0.05
CA CYS A 79 -4.46 13.50 -1.03
C CYS A 79 -5.60 12.94 -1.89
N GLU A 80 -5.48 11.68 -2.33
CA GLU A 80 -6.49 10.98 -3.13
C GLU A 80 -7.76 10.68 -2.31
N GLU A 81 -7.65 10.38 -1.02
CA GLU A 81 -8.79 10.16 -0.13
C GLU A 81 -9.66 11.41 0.00
N ILE A 82 -9.06 12.59 0.17
CA ILE A 82 -9.78 13.87 0.23
C ILE A 82 -10.54 14.11 -1.08
N GLN A 83 -9.85 13.97 -2.22
CA GLN A 83 -10.48 14.16 -3.53
C GLN A 83 -11.55 13.12 -3.84
N SER A 84 -11.34 11.86 -3.44
CA SER A 84 -12.31 10.77 -3.59
C SER A 84 -13.55 11.02 -2.75
N ARG A 85 -13.40 11.52 -1.53
CA ARG A 85 -14.51 11.91 -0.67
C ARG A 85 -15.32 13.06 -1.28
N ALA A 86 -14.65 14.14 -1.71
CA ALA A 86 -15.29 15.26 -2.37
C ALA A 86 -16.05 14.81 -3.63
N SER A 87 -15.41 14.00 -4.49
CA SER A 87 -16.04 13.47 -5.70
C SER A 87 -17.26 12.59 -5.41
N LYS A 88 -17.22 11.73 -4.38
CA LYS A 88 -18.36 10.90 -3.98
C LYS A 88 -19.50 11.75 -3.41
N SER A 89 -19.16 12.72 -2.58
CA SER A 89 -20.12 13.68 -2.00
C SER A 89 -20.83 14.42 -3.12
N ASN A 90 -20.08 15.00 -4.06
CA ASN A 90 -20.63 15.74 -5.19
C ASN A 90 -21.47 14.87 -6.11
N ALA A 91 -21.04 13.62 -6.38
CA ALA A 91 -21.83 12.69 -7.17
C ALA A 91 -23.18 12.38 -6.52
N TRP A 92 -23.20 12.22 -5.19
CA TRP A 92 -24.43 12.05 -4.43
C TRP A 92 -25.31 13.31 -4.48
N PHE A 93 -24.74 14.50 -4.28
CA PHE A 93 -25.49 15.77 -4.35
C PHE A 93 -26.12 16.00 -5.72
N VAL A 94 -25.37 15.77 -6.80
CA VAL A 94 -25.87 15.90 -8.18
C VAL A 94 -27.03 14.92 -8.43
N GLN A 95 -26.90 13.68 -7.97
CA GLN A 95 -27.96 12.69 -8.13
C GLN A 95 -29.20 13.07 -7.31
N ALA A 96 -29.03 13.49 -6.05
CA ALA A 96 -30.14 13.86 -5.18
C ALA A 96 -30.89 15.11 -5.69
N ALA A 97 -30.18 16.10 -6.23
CA ALA A 97 -30.82 17.28 -6.83
C ALA A 97 -31.63 16.91 -8.07
N ALA A 98 -31.09 16.03 -8.93
CA ALA A 98 -31.80 15.52 -10.10
C ALA A 98 -33.05 14.71 -9.72
N ASP A 99 -32.97 13.86 -8.70
CA ASP A 99 -34.11 13.06 -8.21
C ASP A 99 -35.21 13.94 -7.58
N ALA A 100 -34.83 15.12 -7.06
CA ALA A 100 -35.74 16.10 -6.46
C ALA A 100 -36.22 17.20 -7.45
N ASP A 101 -35.79 17.15 -8.70
CA ASP A 101 -36.04 18.17 -9.73
C ASP A 101 -35.63 19.59 -9.28
N LEU A 102 -34.49 19.68 -8.59
CA LEU A 102 -33.91 20.92 -8.10
C LEU A 102 -32.72 21.35 -8.97
N ASP A 103 -32.63 22.64 -9.28
CA ASP A 103 -31.45 23.23 -9.88
C ASP A 103 -30.32 23.30 -8.85
N LEU A 104 -29.15 22.74 -9.20
CA LEU A 104 -27.98 22.71 -8.34
C LEU A 104 -26.96 23.78 -8.75
N GLU A 105 -26.62 24.66 -7.82
CA GLU A 105 -25.53 25.63 -7.99
C GLU A 105 -24.16 24.93 -7.82
N GLU A 106 -23.25 25.16 -8.77
CA GLU A 106 -21.91 24.54 -8.78
C GLU A 106 -21.05 24.95 -7.57
N ASP A 107 -21.34 26.11 -6.97
CA ASP A 107 -20.64 26.61 -5.78
C ASP A 107 -20.97 25.85 -4.49
N LEU A 108 -22.05 25.05 -4.49
CA LEU A 108 -22.40 24.16 -3.38
C LEU A 108 -21.59 22.86 -3.38
N LEU A 109 -20.86 22.57 -4.46
CA LEU A 109 -20.06 21.36 -4.58
C LEU A 109 -18.74 21.47 -3.82
N ASP A 110 -18.36 20.38 -3.15
CA ASP A 110 -17.08 20.27 -2.45
C ASP A 110 -15.93 20.29 -3.47
N ARG A 111 -15.14 21.37 -3.50
CA ARG A 111 -13.98 21.52 -4.38
C ARG A 111 -12.78 20.70 -3.89
N GLY A 112 -12.88 20.01 -2.75
CA GLY A 112 -11.84 19.20 -2.15
C GLY A 112 -10.59 20.03 -1.88
N LEU A 113 -9.46 19.64 -2.48
CA LEU A 113 -8.21 20.40 -2.36
C LEU A 113 -8.08 21.54 -3.39
N MET A 114 -9.07 21.72 -4.28
CA MET A 114 -9.06 22.75 -5.32
C MET A 114 -9.65 24.08 -4.85
N ASP A 115 -9.97 24.21 -3.56
CA ASP A 115 -10.64 25.35 -2.95
C ASP A 115 -9.75 26.62 -2.84
N GLY A 116 -8.66 26.69 -3.60
CA GLY A 116 -7.79 27.86 -3.70
C GLY A 116 -6.90 28.16 -2.49
N CYS A 117 -7.16 27.55 -1.32
CA CYS A 117 -6.33 27.73 -0.13
C CYS A 117 -4.86 27.34 -0.36
N LYS A 118 -3.92 28.20 0.06
CA LYS A 118 -2.46 27.98 -0.09
C LYS A 118 -2.02 26.62 0.46
N ARG A 119 -2.62 26.19 1.57
CA ARG A 119 -2.35 24.90 2.21
C ARG A 119 -2.73 23.72 1.32
N ASP A 120 -3.88 23.78 0.65
CA ASP A 120 -4.39 22.68 -0.16
C ASP A 120 -3.68 22.59 -1.51
N ARG A 121 -3.36 23.75 -2.11
CA ARG A 121 -2.43 23.81 -3.24
C ARG A 121 -1.08 23.16 -2.90
N GLN A 122 -0.54 23.41 -1.71
CA GLN A 122 0.72 22.79 -1.28
C GLN A 122 0.60 21.27 -1.14
N LYS A 123 -0.53 20.75 -0.63
CA LYS A 123 -0.78 19.30 -0.55
C LYS A 123 -0.85 18.66 -1.93
N LEU A 124 -1.52 19.31 -2.89
CA LEU A 124 -1.62 18.82 -4.27
C LEU A 124 -0.26 18.75 -4.96
N ILE A 125 0.52 19.84 -4.86
CA ILE A 125 1.89 19.88 -5.40
C ILE A 125 2.75 18.80 -4.73
N GLY A 126 2.67 18.67 -3.40
CA GLY A 126 3.41 17.66 -2.65
C GLY A 126 3.05 16.23 -3.04
N ALA A 127 1.77 15.94 -3.28
CA ALA A 127 1.32 14.64 -3.75
C ALA A 127 1.78 14.34 -5.19
N ALA A 128 1.76 15.34 -6.08
CA ALA A 128 2.26 15.19 -7.45
C ALA A 128 3.77 14.91 -7.47
N GLN A 129 4.55 15.64 -6.67
CA GLN A 129 5.99 15.39 -6.49
C GLN A 129 6.24 14.00 -5.89
N ALA A 130 5.50 13.62 -4.85
CA ALA A 130 5.62 12.30 -4.23
C ALA A 130 5.33 11.17 -5.22
N LYS A 131 4.34 11.36 -6.11
CA LYS A 131 4.02 10.40 -7.18
C LYS A 131 5.17 10.22 -8.16
N SER A 132 5.78 11.32 -8.61
CA SER A 132 6.95 11.25 -9.51
C SER A 132 8.13 10.56 -8.84
N GLN A 133 8.45 10.92 -7.59
CA GLN A 133 9.54 10.32 -6.83
C GLN A 133 9.30 8.83 -6.56
N LEU A 134 8.07 8.46 -6.18
CA LEU A 134 7.73 7.06 -5.93
C LEU A 134 7.83 6.23 -7.22
N GLN A 135 7.40 6.77 -8.36
CA GLN A 135 7.56 6.10 -9.66
C GLN A 135 9.03 5.81 -9.98
N GLU A 136 9.92 6.77 -9.74
CA GLU A 136 11.36 6.56 -9.93
C GLU A 136 11.92 5.49 -8.99
N LEU A 137 11.51 5.50 -7.71
CA LEU A 137 11.95 4.51 -6.74
C LEU A 137 11.43 3.11 -7.05
N LEU A 138 10.19 2.98 -7.53
CA LEU A 138 9.60 1.70 -7.90
C LEU A 138 10.23 1.10 -9.17
N ALA A 139 10.77 1.95 -10.06
CA ALA A 139 11.52 1.49 -11.22
C ALA A 139 12.86 0.81 -10.85
N LYS A 140 13.34 1.00 -9.62
CA LYS A 140 14.59 0.42 -9.11
C LYS A 140 14.26 -0.67 -8.05
N PRO A 141 14.89 -1.85 -8.07
CA PRO A 141 14.71 -2.84 -7.00
C PRO A 141 15.27 -2.30 -5.68
N MET A 142 14.72 -2.77 -4.54
CA MET A 142 15.29 -2.44 -3.24
C MET A 142 16.56 -3.25 -3.00
N ARG A 143 17.58 -2.65 -2.37
CA ARG A 143 18.88 -3.29 -2.17
C ARG A 143 19.27 -3.35 -0.70
N LYS A 144 19.88 -4.47 -0.31
CA LYS A 144 20.55 -4.62 0.98
C LYS A 144 21.85 -3.81 1.05
N GLN A 145 22.43 -3.42 -0.08
CA GLN A 145 23.61 -2.56 -0.12
C GLN A 145 23.54 -1.63 -1.32
N LYS A 146 23.72 -0.33 -1.09
CA LYS A 146 24.06 0.65 -2.13
C LYS A 146 25.58 0.70 -2.14
N PHE A 147 26.20 0.46 -3.31
CA PHE A 147 27.65 0.42 -3.57
C PHE A 147 28.59 0.99 -2.49
N GLY A 148 29.66 0.25 -2.16
CA GLY A 148 30.70 0.70 -1.24
C GLY A 148 32.09 0.21 -1.66
N LYS A 149 33.08 1.09 -1.51
CA LYS A 149 34.51 0.99 -1.88
C LYS A 149 35.29 -0.24 -1.36
N PHE A 150 34.64 -1.21 -0.72
CA PHE A 150 35.27 -2.35 -0.05
C PHE A 150 34.57 -3.70 -0.27
N LEU A 151 33.62 -3.80 -1.21
CA LEU A 151 33.13 -5.12 -1.63
C LEU A 151 34.20 -5.74 -2.54
N SER A 152 34.85 -6.82 -2.08
CA SER A 152 35.50 -7.75 -3.00
C SER A 152 34.46 -8.17 -4.05
N GLY A 153 34.87 -8.28 -5.33
CA GLY A 153 33.93 -8.44 -6.45
C GLY A 153 32.87 -9.54 -6.26
N VAL A 154 33.17 -10.56 -5.46
CA VAL A 154 32.29 -11.69 -5.13
C VAL A 154 31.09 -11.31 -4.24
N GLY A 155 31.25 -10.34 -3.34
CA GLY A 155 30.13 -9.85 -2.51
C GLY A 155 29.14 -9.01 -3.30
N LEU A 156 29.65 -8.26 -4.29
CA LEU A 156 28.84 -7.45 -5.19
C LEU A 156 28.04 -8.32 -6.17
N THR A 157 28.67 -9.33 -6.79
CA THR A 157 27.97 -10.23 -7.72
C THR A 157 26.83 -10.98 -7.04
N LYS A 158 27.04 -11.50 -5.83
CA LYS A 158 25.98 -12.19 -5.06
C LYS A 158 24.80 -11.27 -4.73
N SER A 159 25.05 -10.00 -4.41
CA SER A 159 23.97 -9.05 -4.19
C SER A 159 23.19 -8.75 -5.48
N ILE A 160 23.87 -8.66 -6.63
CA ILE A 160 23.23 -8.44 -7.93
C ILE A 160 22.44 -9.68 -8.37
N GLU A 161 22.95 -10.89 -8.14
CA GLU A 161 22.23 -12.15 -8.42
C GLU A 161 20.93 -12.24 -7.60
N ALA A 162 21.01 -11.99 -6.29
CA ALA A 162 19.83 -11.95 -5.42
C ALA A 162 18.81 -10.86 -5.84
N GLU A 163 19.27 -9.79 -6.47
CA GLU A 163 18.38 -8.75 -7.04
C GLU A 163 17.65 -9.23 -8.31
N GLN A 164 18.28 -10.06 -9.14
CA GLN A 164 17.65 -10.59 -10.36
C GLN A 164 16.55 -11.60 -10.07
N GLU A 165 16.63 -12.30 -8.93
CA GLU A 165 15.58 -13.22 -8.48
C GLU A 165 14.28 -12.50 -8.08
N VAL A 166 14.37 -11.23 -7.66
CA VAL A 166 13.21 -10.43 -7.27
C VAL A 166 12.66 -9.72 -8.50
N ALA A 167 11.62 -10.28 -9.11
CA ALA A 167 10.95 -9.67 -10.26
C ALA A 167 10.56 -8.20 -9.97
N PRO A 168 11.01 -7.22 -10.78
CA PRO A 168 10.64 -5.83 -10.56
C PRO A 168 9.13 -5.66 -10.68
N PHE A 169 8.53 -4.93 -9.74
CA PHE A 169 7.12 -4.58 -9.83
C PHE A 169 6.91 -3.58 -10.97
N VAL A 170 6.53 -4.09 -12.14
CA VAL A 170 6.18 -3.25 -13.29
C VAL A 170 4.84 -2.60 -13.01
N VAL A 171 4.85 -1.27 -12.83
CA VAL A 171 3.62 -0.46 -12.76
C VAL A 171 2.90 -0.59 -14.10
N ARG A 172 1.94 -1.51 -14.20
CA ARG A 172 1.06 -1.61 -15.36
C ARG A 172 0.23 -0.32 -15.41
N LYS A 173 0.49 0.55 -16.39
CA LYS A 173 -0.41 1.67 -16.68
C LYS A 173 -1.75 1.06 -17.09
N ASN A 174 -2.79 1.25 -16.29
CA ASN A 174 -4.14 0.89 -16.69
C ASN A 174 -4.46 1.66 -17.99
N PRO A 175 -4.90 0.99 -19.07
CA PRO A 175 -5.30 1.70 -20.27
C PRO A 175 -6.45 2.63 -19.90
N ALA A 176 -6.26 3.93 -20.10
CA ALA A 176 -7.28 4.93 -19.84
C ALA A 176 -8.55 4.54 -20.61
N LYS A 177 -9.68 4.36 -19.89
CA LYS A 177 -10.99 4.18 -20.52
C LYS A 177 -11.27 5.44 -21.34
N ARG A 178 -11.04 5.38 -22.66
CA ARG A 178 -11.52 6.39 -23.62
C ARG A 178 -13.05 6.46 -23.49
N ARG A 179 -13.57 7.46 -22.78
CA ARG A 179 -15.00 7.81 -22.86
C ARG A 179 -15.27 8.22 -24.30
N LYS A 180 -16.03 7.42 -25.05
CA LYS A 180 -16.56 7.83 -26.35
C LYS A 180 -17.46 9.04 -26.09
N LYS A 181 -17.08 10.22 -26.56
CA LYS A 181 -18.00 11.36 -26.64
C LYS A 181 -18.99 11.03 -27.77
N ASN A 182 -20.23 10.71 -27.41
CA ASN A 182 -21.32 10.75 -28.39
C ASN A 182 -21.60 12.22 -28.68
N ILE A 183 -21.10 12.69 -29.83
CA ILE A 183 -21.56 13.94 -30.43
C ILE A 183 -22.83 13.57 -31.19
N GLN A 184 -23.99 13.84 -30.58
CA GLN A 184 -25.25 13.90 -31.30
C GLN A 184 -25.37 15.32 -31.85
N ASN A 185 -25.07 15.48 -33.14
CA ASN A 185 -25.47 16.67 -33.89
C ASN A 185 -27.00 16.66 -33.98
N ARG A 186 -27.62 17.73 -33.51
CA ARG A 186 -28.95 18.19 -33.92
C ARG A 186 -28.76 19.49 -34.66
#